data_AF-A0A2H5E284-F1
#
_entry.id   AF-A0A2H5E284-F1
#
_cell.length_a   1.000
_cell.length_b   1.000
_cell.length_c   1.000
_cell.angle_alpha   90.00
_cell.angle_beta   90.00
_cell.angle_gamma   90.00
#
_symmetry.space_group_name_H-M   'P 1'
#
loop_
_entity.id
_entity.type
_entity.pdbx_description
1 polymer ?
#
loop_
_entity_poly.entity_id
_entity_poly.type
_entity_poly.pdbx_seq_one_letter_code
_entity_poly.pdbx_strand_id
1 'polypeptide(L)'
;MAIAETTHAGGAHHGKPHGIMRWLMATNHKDIGTMYLWFSFTMFLTGGVLALCIRAELFSPGMRFFQPELFNQLTTLHGLIMVFGAIMPAFTGMANWMLPLMIGAPDMAFARMNNWSFWLLPPAALLLLLSFAVPGGAAAAGWTLYAPLSTQMGMGMDMTIFAIHILGISSIMGSINIIVTILNLRAPGMTLMKMPMFAWASLITAYLIIAVMPVLAGAVTMVLTDRHFGTHFFNAAGGGDPILYQHIFWFFGHPEVYIMALPAFGIVSQVIPTFARKPLFGYTSMVYATSSIGVLSFMVWAHHMFATGMPATAQLFFMYATMLIAVPTGVKVFNWIATMWQGAMSFETPMLFSIGFILLFTIGGLSGITLSVAAVDIQLHASYYVVAHFHYVLVAGALFSLFSAIYYWFPKMSGRMYHEGLGKLHFWWSMIWFNVTFFPMHFLGLAGMPRRIPDYALQFTEFNRIASVGAFLFGLGQLIFLFNILYSLRYGKKAPDKPWEGANTLEWELPTPAPYHSFEEAPRLETGENGVILSYQEGGKHTH
;
A
#
# COMPACT_ATOMS: atom_id res chain seq x y z
N MET A 1 6.49 -8.69 30.80
CA MET A 1 5.86 -9.94 30.31
C MET A 1 6.99 -10.81 29.78
N ALA A 2 7.13 -12.03 30.31
CA ALA A 2 8.39 -12.76 30.48
C ALA A 2 9.24 -12.93 29.21
N ILE A 3 10.46 -12.39 29.24
CA ILE A 3 11.56 -12.84 28.39
C ILE A 3 11.95 -14.21 28.95
N ALA A 4 11.78 -15.26 28.16
CA ALA A 4 12.30 -16.56 28.53
C ALA A 4 13.82 -16.45 28.61
N GLU A 5 14.37 -16.62 29.82
CA GLU A 5 15.78 -16.93 30.02
C GLU A 5 16.09 -18.20 29.22
N THR A 6 16.73 -18.01 28.07
CA THR A 6 17.27 -19.13 27.30
C THR A 6 18.63 -19.44 27.91
N THR A 7 18.66 -20.57 28.62
CA THR A 7 19.87 -21.20 29.14
C THR A 7 20.88 -21.44 28.02
N HIS A 8 22.12 -21.02 28.26
CA HIS A 8 23.27 -21.29 27.41
C HIS A 8 23.48 -22.80 27.27
N ALA A 9 23.18 -23.34 26.09
CA ALA A 9 23.70 -24.61 25.60
C ALA A 9 24.42 -24.33 24.27
N GLY A 10 25.72 -24.58 24.25
CA GLY A 10 26.59 -24.23 23.12
C GLY A 10 26.32 -25.01 21.84
N GLY A 11 26.64 -24.35 20.72
CA GLY A 11 27.20 -25.01 19.54
C GLY A 11 26.28 -25.86 18.68
N ALA A 12 25.37 -25.22 17.93
CA ALA A 12 25.02 -25.67 16.58
C ALA A 12 24.46 -24.47 15.80
N HIS A 13 25.22 -23.93 14.85
CA HIS A 13 24.66 -23.04 13.83
C HIS A 13 23.63 -23.84 13.03
N HIS A 14 22.36 -23.77 13.41
CA HIS A 14 21.27 -24.30 12.60
C HIS A 14 21.27 -23.51 11.29
N GLY A 15 21.81 -24.12 10.23
CA GLY A 15 21.81 -23.54 8.89
C GLY A 15 20.40 -23.16 8.44
N LYS A 16 20.32 -22.22 7.51
CA LYS A 16 19.08 -21.77 6.88
C LYS A 16 18.22 -22.98 6.47
N PRO A 17 16.97 -23.13 6.97
CA PRO A 17 16.12 -24.26 6.62
C PRO A 17 15.90 -24.35 5.11
N HIS A 18 15.76 -25.57 4.58
CA HIS A 18 15.59 -25.81 3.14
C HIS A 18 14.24 -26.47 2.83
N GLY A 19 13.83 -26.41 1.56
CA GLY A 19 12.59 -27.03 1.08
C GLY A 19 11.32 -26.25 1.44
N ILE A 20 10.16 -26.92 1.30
CA ILE A 20 8.84 -26.32 1.50
C ILE A 20 8.60 -25.96 2.97
N MET A 21 9.09 -26.77 3.91
CA MET A 21 8.90 -26.55 5.35
C MET A 21 9.51 -25.24 5.84
N ARG A 22 10.59 -24.75 5.19
CA ARG A 22 11.15 -23.42 5.45
C ARG A 22 10.08 -22.33 5.36
N TRP A 23 9.20 -22.41 4.37
CA TRP A 23 8.20 -21.39 4.10
C TRP A 23 6.92 -21.61 4.92
N LEU A 24 6.46 -22.87 5.04
CA LEU A 24 5.26 -23.19 5.82
C LEU A 24 5.44 -22.89 7.32
N MET A 25 6.62 -23.22 7.86
CA MET A 25 6.96 -23.05 9.27
C MET A 25 7.94 -21.88 9.48
N ALA A 26 7.95 -20.90 8.57
CA ALA A 26 8.84 -19.76 8.65
C ALA A 26 8.64 -19.00 9.97
N THR A 27 9.74 -18.69 10.65
CA THR A 27 9.75 -17.75 11.79
C THR A 27 10.57 -16.50 11.48
N ASN A 28 11.38 -16.55 10.42
CA ASN A 28 12.26 -15.46 10.05
C ASN A 28 11.51 -14.35 9.30
N HIS A 29 11.64 -13.10 9.76
CA HIS A 29 11.02 -11.94 9.14
C HIS A 29 11.33 -11.76 7.65
N LYS A 30 12.52 -12.16 7.17
CA LYS A 30 12.91 -12.02 5.75
C LYS A 30 12.21 -13.06 4.88
N ASP A 31 12.04 -14.28 5.38
CA ASP A 31 11.29 -15.31 4.66
C ASP A 31 9.80 -14.95 4.57
N ILE A 32 9.21 -14.55 5.69
CA ILE A 32 7.81 -14.09 5.74
C ILE A 32 7.63 -12.85 4.86
N GLY A 33 8.53 -11.87 4.94
CA GLY A 33 8.53 -10.69 4.06
C GLY A 33 8.60 -11.06 2.58
N THR A 34 9.40 -12.06 2.21
CA THR A 34 9.49 -12.57 0.83
C THR A 34 8.17 -13.20 0.38
N MET A 35 7.52 -13.97 1.26
CA MET A 35 6.22 -14.58 0.98
C MET A 35 5.15 -13.50 0.74
N TYR A 36 5.10 -12.47 1.58
CA TYR A 36 4.23 -11.30 1.38
C TYR A 36 4.45 -10.63 0.02
N LEU A 37 5.70 -10.40 -0.38
CA LEU A 37 6.02 -9.74 -1.66
C LEU A 37 5.61 -10.59 -2.87
N TRP A 38 5.83 -11.91 -2.84
CA TRP A 38 5.38 -12.80 -3.93
C TRP A 38 3.87 -12.96 -4.00
N PHE A 39 3.20 -13.09 -2.85
CA PHE A 39 1.75 -13.10 -2.77
C PHE A 39 1.18 -11.79 -3.34
N SER A 40 1.68 -10.65 -2.85
CA SER A 40 1.28 -9.33 -3.32
C SER A 40 1.47 -9.17 -4.82
N PHE A 41 2.62 -9.57 -5.36
CA PHE A 41 2.88 -9.47 -6.79
C PHE A 41 1.95 -10.36 -7.62
N THR A 42 1.61 -11.55 -7.12
CA THR A 42 0.63 -12.44 -7.77
C THR A 42 -0.76 -11.81 -7.79
N MET A 43 -1.19 -11.23 -6.67
CA MET A 43 -2.47 -10.52 -6.58
C MET A 43 -2.47 -9.23 -7.41
N PHE A 44 -1.34 -8.53 -7.51
CA PHE A 44 -1.15 -7.37 -8.37
C PHE A 44 -1.36 -7.71 -9.84
N LEU A 45 -0.75 -8.81 -10.32
CA LEU A 45 -1.00 -9.30 -11.68
C LEU A 45 -2.46 -9.72 -11.88
N THR A 46 -3.05 -10.39 -10.89
CA THR A 46 -4.45 -10.82 -10.93
C THR A 46 -5.41 -9.62 -11.04
N GLY A 47 -5.28 -8.63 -10.15
CA GLY A 47 -6.05 -7.40 -10.19
C GLY A 47 -5.79 -6.59 -11.46
N GLY A 48 -4.55 -6.59 -11.96
CA GLY A 48 -4.17 -6.00 -13.25
C GLY A 48 -4.92 -6.63 -14.42
N VAL A 49 -5.00 -7.96 -14.48
CA VAL A 49 -5.78 -8.67 -15.51
C VAL A 49 -7.26 -8.28 -15.45
N LEU A 50 -7.86 -8.20 -14.25
CA LEU A 50 -9.25 -7.74 -14.10
C LEU A 50 -9.43 -6.31 -14.64
N ALA A 51 -8.49 -5.41 -14.38
CA ALA A 51 -8.50 -4.05 -14.96
C ALA A 51 -8.38 -4.07 -16.49
N LEU A 52 -7.51 -4.91 -17.06
CA LEU A 52 -7.39 -5.03 -18.51
C LEU A 52 -8.67 -5.55 -19.16
N CYS A 53 -9.40 -6.47 -18.51
CA CYS A 53 -10.74 -6.89 -18.95
C CYS A 53 -11.73 -5.71 -18.95
N ILE A 54 -11.77 -4.91 -17.88
CA ILE A 54 -12.61 -3.70 -17.81
C ILE A 54 -12.26 -2.74 -18.95
N ARG A 55 -10.97 -2.52 -19.21
CA ARG A 55 -10.51 -1.61 -20.28
C ARG A 55 -10.75 -2.17 -21.68
N ALA A 56 -10.76 -3.49 -21.85
CA ALA A 56 -11.12 -4.14 -23.10
C ALA A 56 -12.60 -3.89 -23.44
N GLU A 57 -13.51 -4.04 -22.46
CA GLU A 57 -14.92 -3.71 -22.63
C GLU A 57 -15.09 -2.25 -23.03
N LEU A 58 -14.43 -1.35 -22.30
CA LEU A 58 -14.54 0.09 -22.52
C LEU A 58 -13.70 0.62 -23.70
N PHE A 59 -13.17 -0.23 -24.57
CA PHE A 59 -12.40 0.23 -25.73
C PHE A 59 -13.29 0.87 -26.81
N SER A 60 -14.55 0.45 -26.91
CA SER A 60 -15.51 1.02 -27.85
C SER A 60 -16.92 0.98 -27.26
N PRO A 61 -17.80 1.90 -27.66
CA PRO A 61 -19.18 1.93 -27.19
C PRO A 61 -19.97 0.70 -27.68
N GLY A 62 -21.01 0.34 -26.92
CA GLY A 62 -21.77 -0.90 -27.01
C GLY A 62 -21.16 -2.02 -26.17
N MET A 63 -21.98 -2.96 -25.71
CA MET A 63 -21.50 -4.17 -25.01
C MET A 63 -20.76 -5.10 -25.98
N ARG A 64 -19.57 -5.60 -25.59
CA ARG A 64 -18.66 -6.35 -26.48
C ARG A 64 -18.29 -7.72 -25.95
N PHE A 65 -17.76 -7.80 -24.72
CA PHE A 65 -17.14 -9.00 -24.18
C PHE A 65 -17.85 -9.52 -22.93
N PHE A 66 -18.28 -8.63 -22.04
CA PHE A 66 -18.83 -9.01 -20.75
C PHE A 66 -20.26 -8.54 -20.59
N GLN A 67 -21.10 -9.32 -19.91
CA GLN A 67 -22.41 -8.83 -19.49
C GLN A 67 -22.27 -7.79 -18.37
N PRO A 68 -23.23 -6.86 -18.19
CA PRO A 68 -23.14 -5.80 -17.18
C PRO A 68 -22.83 -6.29 -15.76
N GLU A 69 -23.41 -7.42 -15.37
CA GLU A 69 -23.18 -8.03 -14.06
C GLU A 69 -21.71 -8.45 -13.89
N LEU A 70 -21.15 -9.19 -14.85
CA LEU A 70 -19.74 -9.59 -14.82
C LEU A 70 -18.81 -8.37 -14.85
N PHE A 71 -19.13 -7.32 -15.61
CA PHE A 71 -18.35 -6.07 -15.58
C PHE A 71 -18.29 -5.44 -14.17
N ASN A 72 -19.41 -5.43 -13.45
CA ASN A 72 -19.46 -4.94 -12.07
C ASN A 72 -18.68 -5.86 -11.12
N GLN A 73 -18.71 -7.17 -11.34
CA GLN A 73 -17.91 -8.14 -10.59
C GLN A 73 -16.40 -7.91 -10.79
N LEU A 74 -15.96 -7.76 -12.04
CA LEU A 74 -14.57 -7.43 -12.37
C LEU A 74 -14.13 -6.13 -11.69
N THR A 75 -14.98 -5.09 -11.74
CA THR A 75 -14.68 -3.78 -11.13
C THR A 75 -14.60 -3.86 -9.60
N THR A 76 -15.49 -4.64 -8.98
CA THR A 76 -15.53 -4.84 -7.52
C THR A 76 -14.28 -5.58 -7.05
N LEU A 77 -14.01 -6.74 -7.64
CA LEU A 77 -12.88 -7.57 -7.24
C LEU A 77 -11.53 -6.95 -7.62
N HIS A 78 -11.42 -6.21 -8.73
CA HIS A 78 -10.22 -5.43 -9.03
C HIS A 78 -9.86 -4.49 -7.86
N GLY A 79 -10.83 -3.69 -7.39
CA GLY A 79 -10.60 -2.76 -6.28
C GLY A 79 -10.19 -3.47 -4.98
N LEU A 80 -10.92 -4.52 -4.60
CA LEU A 80 -10.64 -5.29 -3.38
C LEU A 80 -9.28 -6.00 -3.44
N ILE A 81 -8.95 -6.63 -4.57
CA ILE A 81 -7.68 -7.33 -4.77
C ILE A 81 -6.50 -6.35 -4.77
N MET A 82 -6.62 -5.20 -5.43
CA MET A 82 -5.54 -4.23 -5.50
C MET A 82 -5.23 -3.62 -4.13
N VAL A 83 -6.25 -3.29 -3.33
CA VAL A 83 -6.06 -2.72 -1.99
C VAL A 83 -5.56 -3.79 -1.01
N PHE A 84 -6.36 -4.82 -0.76
CA PHE A 84 -6.11 -5.77 0.32
C PHE A 84 -5.22 -6.95 -0.07
N GLY A 85 -5.17 -7.30 -1.36
CA GLY A 85 -4.36 -8.43 -1.86
C GLY A 85 -2.98 -8.01 -2.36
N ALA A 86 -2.86 -6.81 -2.96
CA ALA A 86 -1.62 -6.32 -3.56
C ALA A 86 -0.92 -5.27 -2.69
N ILE A 87 -1.47 -4.07 -2.56
CA ILE A 87 -0.74 -2.92 -2.01
C ILE A 87 -0.46 -3.07 -0.51
N MET A 88 -1.45 -3.38 0.33
CA MET A 88 -1.19 -3.54 1.77
C MET A 88 -0.21 -4.68 2.05
N PRO A 89 -0.38 -5.90 1.48
CA PRO A 89 0.56 -6.99 1.71
C PRO A 89 1.98 -6.66 1.20
N ALA A 90 2.13 -5.87 0.14
CA ALA A 90 3.45 -5.42 -0.32
C ALA A 90 4.17 -4.61 0.76
N PHE A 91 3.48 -3.62 1.35
CA PHE A 91 4.07 -2.78 2.39
C PHE A 91 4.33 -3.56 3.68
N THR A 92 3.44 -4.48 4.07
CA THR A 92 3.70 -5.40 5.19
C THR A 92 4.90 -6.30 4.90
N GLY A 93 5.08 -6.74 3.66
CA GLY A 93 6.26 -7.50 3.21
C GLY A 93 7.55 -6.69 3.31
N MET A 94 7.53 -5.43 2.87
CA MET A 94 8.67 -4.51 3.01
C MET A 94 8.97 -4.20 4.48
N ALA A 95 7.94 -3.98 5.30
CA ALA A 95 8.09 -3.76 6.74
C ALA A 95 8.74 -4.96 7.42
N ASN A 96 8.28 -6.18 7.11
CA ASN A 96 8.88 -7.43 7.57
C ASN A 96 10.36 -7.54 7.18
N TRP A 97 10.69 -7.25 5.92
CA TRP A 97 12.06 -7.31 5.45
C TRP A 97 12.96 -6.27 6.13
N MET A 98 12.52 -5.01 6.20
CA MET A 98 13.40 -3.88 6.47
C MET A 98 13.35 -3.39 7.91
N LEU A 99 12.21 -3.46 8.63
CA LEU A 99 12.12 -2.87 9.97
C LEU A 99 13.14 -3.48 10.93
N PRO A 100 13.27 -4.81 11.08
CA PRO A 100 14.26 -5.36 12.00
C PRO A 100 15.70 -4.98 11.63
N LEU A 101 16.02 -4.93 10.33
CA LEU A 101 17.35 -4.52 9.84
C LEU A 101 17.64 -3.05 10.13
N MET A 102 16.65 -2.19 9.96
CA MET A 102 16.75 -0.74 10.12
C MET A 102 16.83 -0.30 11.58
N ILE A 103 16.21 -1.04 12.49
CA ILE A 103 16.17 -0.68 13.91
C ILE A 103 17.10 -1.53 14.79
N GLY A 104 17.80 -2.51 14.22
CA GLY A 104 18.74 -3.37 14.94
C GLY A 104 18.08 -4.45 15.79
N ALA A 105 16.87 -4.88 15.40
CA ALA A 105 16.16 -5.96 16.06
C ALA A 105 16.54 -7.32 15.46
N PRO A 106 16.65 -8.39 16.28
CA PRO A 106 17.02 -9.72 15.79
C PRO A 106 15.98 -10.32 14.83
N ASP A 107 14.70 -10.08 15.10
CA ASP A 107 13.55 -10.47 14.28
C ASP A 107 12.34 -9.57 14.64
N MET A 108 11.17 -9.84 14.06
CA MET A 108 9.90 -9.27 14.53
C MET A 108 9.53 -9.85 15.90
N ALA A 109 8.90 -9.03 16.76
CA ALA A 109 8.59 -9.35 18.14
C ALA A 109 7.80 -10.66 18.35
N PHE A 110 6.86 -10.96 17.46
CA PHE A 110 6.04 -12.17 17.50
C PHE A 110 6.22 -13.00 16.22
N ALA A 111 7.39 -13.63 16.06
CA ALA A 111 7.74 -14.43 14.88
C ALA A 111 6.67 -15.44 14.41
N ARG A 112 6.01 -16.16 15.32
CA ARG A 112 4.94 -17.12 14.97
C ARG A 112 3.63 -16.45 14.56
N MET A 113 3.27 -15.36 15.24
CA MET A 113 2.09 -14.56 14.89
C MET A 113 2.26 -13.93 13.50
N ASN A 114 3.49 -13.55 13.16
CA ASN A 114 3.88 -13.03 11.86
C ASN A 114 3.69 -14.05 10.72
N ASN A 115 4.00 -15.32 10.99
CA ASN A 115 3.73 -16.39 10.02
C ASN A 115 2.22 -16.57 9.82
N TRP A 116 1.46 -16.57 10.91
CA TRP A 116 -0.01 -16.67 10.85
C TRP A 116 -0.64 -15.49 10.13
N SER A 117 -0.17 -14.26 10.35
CA SER A 117 -0.69 -13.09 9.63
C SER A 117 -0.53 -13.26 8.12
N PHE A 118 0.58 -13.84 7.65
CA PHE A 118 0.72 -14.15 6.22
C PHE A 118 -0.25 -15.24 5.76
N TRP A 119 -0.31 -16.39 6.46
CA TRP A 119 -1.05 -17.57 6.00
C TRP A 119 -2.57 -17.40 5.96
N LEU A 120 -3.10 -16.34 6.57
CA LEU A 120 -4.49 -15.93 6.41
C LEU A 120 -4.77 -15.30 5.03
N LEU A 121 -3.76 -14.73 4.35
CA LEU A 121 -3.96 -14.06 3.06
C LEU A 121 -4.34 -15.01 1.91
N PRO A 122 -3.66 -16.17 1.68
CA PRO A 122 -4.03 -17.05 0.57
C PRO A 122 -5.46 -17.60 0.62
N PRO A 123 -5.99 -18.07 1.77
CA PRO A 123 -7.39 -18.46 1.88
C PRO A 123 -8.36 -17.32 1.57
N ALA A 124 -8.06 -16.09 2.02
CA ALA A 124 -8.92 -14.93 1.73
C ALA A 124 -8.91 -14.55 0.24
N ALA A 125 -7.73 -14.56 -0.40
CA ALA A 125 -7.61 -14.35 -1.84
C ALA A 125 -8.36 -15.44 -2.62
N LEU A 126 -8.26 -16.70 -2.18
CA LEU A 126 -8.97 -17.80 -2.80
C LEU A 126 -10.49 -17.63 -2.68
N LEU A 127 -11.01 -17.16 -1.55
CA LEU A 127 -12.43 -16.84 -1.40
C LEU A 127 -12.88 -15.77 -2.41
N LEU A 128 -12.10 -14.70 -2.58
CA LEU A 128 -12.39 -13.67 -3.57
C LEU A 128 -12.41 -14.23 -5.00
N LEU A 129 -11.45 -15.08 -5.36
CA LEU A 129 -11.36 -15.62 -6.73
C LEU A 129 -12.39 -16.72 -7.01
N LEU A 130 -12.60 -17.64 -6.07
CA LEU A 130 -13.62 -18.69 -6.20
C LEU A 130 -15.04 -18.10 -6.23
N SER A 131 -15.25 -16.88 -5.72
CA SER A 131 -16.54 -16.22 -5.81
C SER A 131 -17.04 -16.01 -7.24
N PHE A 132 -16.16 -15.99 -8.26
CA PHE A 132 -16.62 -15.97 -9.66
C PHE A 132 -17.34 -17.25 -10.08
N ALA A 133 -17.05 -18.39 -9.46
CA ALA A 133 -17.54 -19.70 -9.87
C ALA A 133 -18.84 -20.12 -9.16
N VAL A 134 -19.30 -19.35 -8.17
CA VAL A 134 -20.51 -19.70 -7.41
C VAL A 134 -21.78 -19.20 -8.11
N PRO A 135 -22.98 -19.76 -7.80
CA PRO A 135 -24.23 -19.24 -8.34
C PRO A 135 -24.42 -17.74 -8.05
N GLY A 136 -24.72 -16.98 -9.10
CA GLY A 136 -24.80 -15.51 -9.05
C GLY A 136 -23.46 -14.78 -9.25
N GLY A 137 -22.34 -15.50 -9.29
CA GLY A 137 -21.01 -14.94 -9.48
C GLY A 137 -20.49 -14.17 -8.27
N ALA A 138 -19.43 -13.39 -8.49
CA ALA A 138 -18.73 -12.64 -7.46
C ALA A 138 -19.54 -11.43 -6.95
N ALA A 139 -19.04 -10.74 -5.94
CA ALA A 139 -19.65 -9.48 -5.50
C ALA A 139 -19.60 -8.41 -6.60
N ALA A 140 -20.72 -7.72 -6.84
CA ALA A 140 -20.89 -6.71 -7.89
C ALA A 140 -21.31 -5.33 -7.34
N ALA A 141 -21.09 -5.09 -6.05
CA ALA A 141 -21.52 -3.86 -5.36
C ALA A 141 -20.47 -2.72 -5.38
N GLY A 142 -19.40 -2.88 -6.17
CA GLY A 142 -18.18 -2.08 -6.08
C GLY A 142 -17.38 -2.38 -4.81
N TRP A 143 -16.11 -1.98 -4.78
CA TRP A 143 -15.24 -2.24 -3.61
C TRP A 143 -15.73 -1.57 -2.31
N THR A 144 -16.63 -0.58 -2.43
CA THR A 144 -17.29 0.09 -1.30
C THR A 144 -18.40 -0.76 -0.67
N LEU A 145 -18.93 -1.75 -1.39
CA LEU A 145 -19.91 -2.72 -0.89
C LEU A 145 -21.16 -2.07 -0.26
N TYR A 146 -21.60 -0.94 -0.82
CA TYR A 146 -22.69 -0.16 -0.24
C TYR A 146 -24.00 -0.97 -0.12
N ALA A 147 -24.62 -0.86 1.05
CA ALA A 147 -26.04 -1.19 1.19
C ALA A 147 -26.89 -0.14 0.43
N PRO A 148 -28.06 -0.52 -0.12
CA PRO A 148 -28.70 -1.84 -0.02
C PRO A 148 -28.22 -2.85 -1.09
N LEU A 149 -27.28 -2.50 -1.97
CA LEU A 149 -26.88 -3.40 -3.05
C LEU A 149 -26.19 -4.66 -2.49
N SER A 150 -25.29 -4.51 -1.52
CA SER A 150 -24.60 -5.64 -0.87
C SER A 150 -25.53 -6.60 -0.13
N THR A 151 -26.69 -6.16 0.36
CA THR A 151 -27.64 -7.04 1.04
C THR A 151 -28.46 -7.90 0.07
N GLN A 152 -28.53 -7.51 -1.22
CA GLN A 152 -29.32 -8.19 -2.24
C GLN A 152 -28.52 -9.21 -3.09
N MET A 153 -27.19 -9.23 -2.95
CA MET A 153 -26.31 -10.09 -3.75
C MET A 153 -26.40 -11.58 -3.38
N GLY A 154 -25.92 -12.46 -4.27
CA GLY A 154 -25.80 -13.91 -4.02
C GLY A 154 -24.61 -14.31 -3.14
N MET A 155 -24.27 -15.60 -3.18
CA MET A 155 -23.25 -16.22 -2.32
C MET A 155 -21.84 -15.63 -2.49
N GLY A 156 -21.51 -15.07 -3.66
CA GLY A 156 -20.22 -14.40 -3.87
C GLY A 156 -19.99 -13.20 -2.95
N MET A 157 -21.06 -12.54 -2.50
CA MET A 157 -20.97 -11.49 -1.48
C MET A 157 -20.60 -12.06 -0.12
N ASP A 158 -21.15 -13.21 0.27
CA ASP A 158 -20.81 -13.86 1.54
C ASP A 158 -19.35 -14.29 1.57
N MET A 159 -18.85 -14.86 0.46
CA MET A 159 -17.42 -15.18 0.30
C MET A 159 -16.54 -13.92 0.41
N THR A 160 -16.99 -12.80 -0.16
CA THR A 160 -16.30 -11.51 -0.04
C THR A 160 -16.29 -10.99 1.40
N ILE A 161 -17.40 -11.12 2.13
CA ILE A 161 -17.49 -10.75 3.55
C ILE A 161 -16.51 -11.59 4.37
N PHE A 162 -16.47 -12.91 4.19
CA PHE A 162 -15.53 -13.78 4.91
C PHE A 162 -14.07 -13.47 4.54
N ALA A 163 -13.79 -13.20 3.26
CA ALA A 163 -12.46 -12.80 2.83
C ALA A 163 -12.01 -11.50 3.54
N ILE A 164 -12.88 -10.48 3.62
CA ILE A 164 -12.57 -9.22 4.31
C ILE A 164 -12.27 -9.44 5.79
N HIS A 165 -13.02 -10.29 6.49
CA HIS A 165 -12.73 -10.62 7.89
C HIS A 165 -11.34 -11.26 8.06
N ILE A 166 -11.00 -12.23 7.21
CA ILE A 166 -9.72 -12.92 7.27
C ILE A 166 -8.56 -11.95 6.96
N LEU A 167 -8.73 -11.09 5.94
CA LEU A 167 -7.77 -10.03 5.60
C LEU A 167 -7.59 -9.05 6.76
N GLY A 168 -8.68 -8.65 7.41
CA GLY A 168 -8.67 -7.76 8.58
C GLY A 168 -7.91 -8.37 9.76
N ILE A 169 -8.14 -9.64 10.08
CA ILE A 169 -7.42 -10.35 11.16
C ILE A 169 -5.92 -10.40 10.86
N SER A 170 -5.54 -10.75 9.62
CA SER A 170 -4.15 -10.71 9.15
C SER A 170 -3.50 -9.34 9.41
N SER A 171 -4.16 -8.26 8.98
CA SER A 171 -3.63 -6.89 9.09
C SER A 171 -3.50 -6.43 10.55
N ILE A 172 -4.45 -6.79 11.43
CA ILE A 172 -4.38 -6.49 12.86
C ILE A 172 -3.19 -7.21 13.51
N MET A 173 -3.03 -8.51 13.26
CA MET A 173 -1.91 -9.29 13.78
C MET A 173 -0.56 -8.74 13.33
N GLY A 174 -0.43 -8.41 12.04
CA GLY A 174 0.77 -7.78 11.49
C GLY A 174 1.07 -6.42 12.14
N SER A 175 0.05 -5.60 12.36
CA SER A 175 0.17 -4.28 12.98
C SER A 175 0.62 -4.33 14.44
N ILE A 176 0.03 -5.22 15.24
CA ILE A 176 0.47 -5.44 16.63
C ILE A 176 1.95 -5.82 16.65
N ASN A 177 2.36 -6.71 15.75
CA ASN A 177 3.73 -7.15 15.65
C ASN A 177 4.69 -6.00 15.26
N ILE A 178 4.34 -5.17 14.28
CA ILE A 178 5.11 -3.99 13.88
C ILE A 178 5.26 -3.01 15.06
N ILE A 179 4.17 -2.68 15.76
CA ILE A 179 4.19 -1.75 16.88
C ILE A 179 5.12 -2.24 17.98
N VAL A 180 4.96 -3.50 18.42
CA VAL A 180 5.79 -4.05 19.50
C VAL A 180 7.26 -4.17 19.08
N THR A 181 7.52 -4.54 17.83
CA THR A 181 8.90 -4.59 17.29
C THR A 181 9.55 -3.21 17.33
N ILE A 182 8.88 -2.20 16.78
CA ILE A 182 9.42 -0.83 16.75
C ILE A 182 9.55 -0.27 18.16
N LEU A 183 8.56 -0.46 19.05
CA LEU A 183 8.59 0.18 20.36
C LEU A 183 9.55 -0.47 21.35
N ASN A 184 9.75 -1.78 21.29
CA ASN A 184 10.45 -2.52 22.34
C ASN A 184 11.79 -3.15 21.90
N LEU A 185 12.04 -3.32 20.60
CA LEU A 185 13.22 -4.05 20.09
C LEU A 185 14.23 -3.19 19.34
N ARG A 186 14.10 -1.86 19.39
CA ARG A 186 15.12 -0.95 18.83
C ARG A 186 16.48 -1.16 19.49
N ALA A 187 17.51 -0.94 18.70
CA ALA A 187 18.89 -0.88 19.13
C ALA A 187 19.10 0.29 20.13
N PRO A 188 19.89 0.06 21.19
CA PRO A 188 20.29 1.12 22.13
C PRO A 188 20.94 2.30 21.41
N GLY A 189 20.51 3.51 21.77
CA GLY A 189 20.99 4.76 21.18
C GLY A 189 20.16 5.28 20.00
N MET A 190 19.17 4.50 19.51
CA MET A 190 18.15 4.97 18.57
C MET A 190 16.86 5.39 19.30
N THR A 191 16.76 6.69 19.62
CA THR A 191 15.52 7.25 20.17
C THR A 191 14.42 7.37 19.10
N LEU A 192 13.17 7.56 19.51
CA LEU A 192 12.04 7.72 18.58
C LEU A 192 12.30 8.82 17.53
N MET A 193 12.78 9.99 17.95
CA MET A 193 13.11 11.10 17.04
C MET A 193 14.42 10.90 16.26
N LYS A 194 14.97 9.69 16.21
CA LYS A 194 16.12 9.33 15.39
C LYS A 194 15.85 8.15 14.46
N MET A 195 14.66 7.55 14.50
CA MET A 195 14.33 6.40 13.66
C MET A 195 14.29 6.77 12.16
N PRO A 196 14.53 5.81 11.26
CA PRO A 196 14.22 5.99 9.84
C PRO A 196 12.76 6.41 9.61
N MET A 197 12.52 7.30 8.65
CA MET A 197 11.16 7.71 8.27
C MET A 197 10.27 6.54 7.84
N PHE A 198 10.85 5.46 7.30
CA PHE A 198 10.09 4.24 6.99
C PHE A 198 9.57 3.54 8.24
N ALA A 199 10.34 3.54 9.33
CA ALA A 199 9.90 3.01 10.62
C ALA A 199 8.79 3.88 11.24
N TRP A 200 8.93 5.21 11.20
CA TRP A 200 7.86 6.14 11.64
C TRP A 200 6.57 5.95 10.85
N ALA A 201 6.66 5.92 9.52
CA ALA A 201 5.51 5.70 8.66
C ALA A 201 4.84 4.35 8.93
N SER A 202 5.62 3.28 9.10
CA SER A 202 5.10 1.94 9.43
C SER A 202 4.44 1.90 10.79
N LEU A 203 4.99 2.59 11.79
CA LEU A 203 4.42 2.69 13.14
C LEU A 203 3.04 3.36 13.12
N ILE A 204 2.93 4.51 12.46
CA ILE A 204 1.65 5.23 12.35
C ILE A 204 0.64 4.40 11.57
N THR A 205 1.06 3.79 10.46
CA THR A 205 0.24 2.87 9.66
C THR A 205 -0.32 1.73 10.50
N ALA A 206 0.51 1.10 11.34
CA ALA A 206 0.08 0.01 12.21
C ALA A 206 -0.96 0.45 13.25
N TYR A 207 -0.81 1.65 13.83
CA TYR A 207 -1.83 2.21 14.73
C TYR A 207 -3.15 2.49 14.01
N LEU A 208 -3.10 3.06 12.80
CA LEU A 208 -4.29 3.30 11.99
C LEU A 208 -5.03 1.98 11.72
N ILE A 209 -4.32 0.93 11.28
CA ILE A 209 -4.91 -0.38 10.98
C ILE A 209 -5.66 -0.94 12.20
N ILE A 210 -5.05 -0.91 13.40
CA ILE A 210 -5.70 -1.38 14.62
C ILE A 210 -6.97 -0.58 14.93
N ALA A 211 -6.93 0.74 14.72
CA ALA A 211 -8.06 1.61 15.00
C ALA A 211 -9.24 1.42 14.03
N VAL A 212 -8.98 1.15 12.74
CA VAL A 212 -10.04 1.15 11.72
C VAL A 212 -10.46 -0.22 11.18
N MET A 213 -9.63 -1.26 11.21
CA MET A 213 -10.07 -2.59 10.73
C MET A 213 -11.29 -3.12 11.47
N PRO A 214 -11.43 -2.98 12.81
CA PRO A 214 -12.63 -3.43 13.50
C PRO A 214 -13.90 -2.73 13.02
N VAL A 215 -13.80 -1.49 12.52
CA VAL A 215 -14.94 -0.73 11.98
C VAL A 215 -15.43 -1.34 10.66
N LEU A 216 -14.51 -1.70 9.75
CA LEU A 216 -14.87 -2.43 8.53
C LEU A 216 -15.49 -3.79 8.86
N ALA A 217 -14.86 -4.56 9.75
CA ALA A 217 -15.39 -5.85 10.19
C ALA A 217 -16.80 -5.72 10.77
N GLY A 218 -17.07 -4.67 11.55
CA GLY A 218 -18.40 -4.31 12.02
C GLY A 218 -19.38 -4.07 10.87
N ALA A 219 -19.02 -3.24 9.89
CA ALA A 219 -19.87 -2.95 8.73
C ALA A 219 -20.25 -4.21 7.94
N VAL A 220 -19.27 -5.04 7.61
CA VAL A 220 -19.53 -6.27 6.83
C VAL A 220 -20.21 -7.36 7.68
N THR A 221 -20.05 -7.36 9.00
CA THR A 221 -20.84 -8.21 9.92
C THR A 221 -22.29 -7.78 9.94
N MET A 222 -22.59 -6.48 10.02
CA MET A 222 -23.96 -5.97 9.94
C MET A 222 -24.62 -6.33 8.59
N VAL A 223 -23.87 -6.26 7.49
CA VAL A 223 -24.36 -6.73 6.19
C VAL A 223 -24.64 -8.23 6.22
N LEU A 224 -23.75 -9.04 6.81
CA LEU A 224 -23.94 -10.49 6.93
C LEU A 224 -25.21 -10.82 7.74
N THR A 225 -25.46 -10.10 8.83
CA THR A 225 -26.66 -10.32 9.67
C THR A 225 -27.93 -9.83 8.99
N ASP A 226 -27.86 -8.74 8.23
CA ASP A 226 -29.00 -8.27 7.42
C ASP A 226 -29.38 -9.27 6.32
N ARG A 227 -28.39 -10.02 5.81
CA ARG A 227 -28.57 -11.05 4.77
C ARG A 227 -29.13 -12.36 5.32
N HIS A 228 -28.65 -12.83 6.47
CA HIS A 228 -28.88 -14.22 6.92
C HIS A 228 -29.57 -14.37 8.27
N PHE A 229 -29.65 -13.31 9.08
CA PHE A 229 -30.13 -13.38 10.47
C PHE A 229 -31.34 -12.47 10.74
N GLY A 230 -31.89 -11.85 9.70
CA GLY A 230 -33.11 -11.04 9.80
C GLY A 230 -32.91 -9.70 10.53
N THR A 231 -31.67 -9.21 10.65
CA THR A 231 -31.44 -7.84 11.13
C THR A 231 -31.78 -6.82 10.04
N HIS A 232 -31.94 -5.57 10.45
CA HIS A 232 -32.30 -4.47 9.55
C HIS A 232 -31.45 -3.23 9.81
N PHE A 233 -30.13 -3.37 9.91
CA PHE A 233 -29.22 -2.24 10.14
C PHE A 233 -29.27 -1.23 8.98
N PHE A 234 -29.29 -1.72 7.75
CA PHE A 234 -29.21 -0.89 6.54
C PHE A 234 -30.47 -0.97 5.67
N ASN A 235 -31.48 -1.74 6.08
CA ASN A 235 -32.74 -1.85 5.36
C ASN A 235 -33.76 -0.81 5.85
N ALA A 236 -34.02 0.21 5.03
CA ALA A 236 -35.00 1.26 5.33
C ALA A 236 -36.41 0.73 5.60
N ALA A 237 -36.84 -0.34 4.93
CA ALA A 237 -38.16 -0.94 5.16
C ALA A 237 -38.30 -1.57 6.57
N GLY A 238 -37.18 -1.96 7.18
CA GLY A 238 -37.11 -2.48 8.55
C GLY A 238 -36.70 -1.43 9.59
N GLY A 239 -36.64 -0.14 9.22
CA GLY A 239 -36.23 0.96 10.11
C GLY A 239 -34.72 1.25 10.15
N GLY A 240 -33.91 0.58 9.32
CA GLY A 240 -32.48 0.83 9.17
C GLY A 240 -32.15 2.02 8.27
N ASP A 241 -30.86 2.33 8.14
CA ASP A 241 -30.38 3.46 7.32
C ASP A 241 -29.24 3.04 6.37
N PRO A 242 -29.45 3.06 5.04
CA PRO A 242 -28.37 2.81 4.07
C PRO A 242 -27.22 3.82 4.15
N ILE A 243 -27.47 5.07 4.58
CA ILE A 243 -26.43 6.11 4.72
C ILE A 243 -25.52 5.81 5.93
N LEU A 244 -26.03 5.18 6.98
CA LEU A 244 -25.22 4.68 8.09
C LEU A 244 -24.09 3.78 7.59
N TYR A 245 -24.36 2.88 6.63
CA TYR A 245 -23.32 2.05 6.04
C TYR A 245 -22.18 2.92 5.46
N GLN A 246 -22.51 3.98 4.73
CA GLN A 246 -21.51 4.84 4.11
C GLN A 246 -20.65 5.54 5.17
N HIS A 247 -21.25 6.03 6.26
CA HIS A 247 -20.48 6.64 7.35
C HIS A 247 -19.50 5.65 7.98
N ILE A 248 -19.94 4.42 8.29
CA ILE A 248 -19.09 3.40 8.92
C ILE A 248 -17.99 2.96 7.94
N PHE A 249 -18.36 2.69 6.69
CA PHE A 249 -17.40 2.30 5.66
C PHE A 249 -16.35 3.38 5.44
N TRP A 250 -16.72 4.66 5.32
CA TRP A 250 -15.73 5.71 5.08
C TRP A 250 -14.92 6.10 6.30
N PHE A 251 -15.48 5.96 7.51
CA PHE A 251 -14.69 6.11 8.74
C PHE A 251 -13.52 5.13 8.75
N PHE A 252 -13.70 3.94 8.18
CA PHE A 252 -12.61 3.03 7.85
C PHE A 252 -11.83 3.48 6.60
N GLY A 253 -12.54 3.71 5.50
CA GLY A 253 -11.98 3.76 4.15
C GLY A 253 -11.09 4.98 3.92
N HIS A 254 -11.33 6.10 4.61
CA HIS A 254 -10.48 7.27 4.47
C HIS A 254 -9.13 7.12 5.21
N PRO A 255 -9.07 6.71 6.49
CA PRO A 255 -7.80 6.28 7.09
C PRO A 255 -7.08 5.18 6.30
N GLU A 256 -7.81 4.25 5.70
CA GLU A 256 -7.25 3.17 4.87
C GLU A 256 -6.43 3.69 3.68
N VAL A 257 -6.85 4.79 3.03
CA VAL A 257 -6.04 5.34 1.94
C VAL A 257 -4.71 5.93 2.43
N TYR A 258 -4.63 6.38 3.68
CA TYR A 258 -3.35 6.78 4.29
C TYR A 258 -2.53 5.59 4.75
N ILE A 259 -3.16 4.51 5.21
CA ILE A 259 -2.46 3.24 5.49
C ILE A 259 -1.66 2.78 4.26
N MET A 260 -2.19 2.99 3.04
CA MET A 260 -1.48 2.71 1.79
C MET A 260 -0.47 3.79 1.37
N ALA A 261 -0.63 5.05 1.79
CA ALA A 261 0.22 6.16 1.36
C ALA A 261 1.43 6.40 2.30
N LEU A 262 1.27 6.22 3.61
CA LEU A 262 2.30 6.54 4.59
C LEU A 262 3.59 5.70 4.40
N PRO A 263 3.53 4.37 4.22
CA PRO A 263 4.74 3.59 3.98
C PRO A 263 5.49 4.00 2.71
N ALA A 264 4.76 4.36 1.64
CA ALA A 264 5.34 4.91 0.42
C ALA A 264 6.17 6.16 0.69
N PHE A 265 5.64 7.07 1.51
CA PHE A 265 6.36 8.26 1.95
C PHE A 265 7.63 7.92 2.72
N GLY A 266 7.55 6.92 3.61
CA GLY A 266 8.68 6.42 4.36
C GLY A 266 9.81 5.89 3.47
N ILE A 267 9.46 5.12 2.44
CA ILE A 267 10.40 4.57 1.44
C ILE A 267 11.10 5.71 0.68
N VAL A 268 10.31 6.64 0.14
CA VAL A 268 10.85 7.77 -0.65
C VAL A 268 11.77 8.64 0.20
N SER A 269 11.47 8.80 1.50
CA SER A 269 12.33 9.46 2.47
C SER A 269 13.62 8.70 2.84
N GLN A 270 13.80 7.45 2.40
CA GLN A 270 15.09 6.73 2.47
C GLN A 270 15.87 6.84 1.15
N VAL A 271 15.15 6.68 0.03
CA VAL A 271 15.76 6.65 -1.30
C VAL A 271 16.31 8.02 -1.68
N ILE A 272 15.54 9.10 -1.48
CA ILE A 272 15.94 10.44 -1.93
C ILE A 272 17.25 10.92 -1.27
N PRO A 273 17.38 10.93 0.07
CA PRO A 273 18.64 11.30 0.74
C PRO A 273 19.85 10.50 0.24
N THR A 274 19.64 9.20 -0.01
CA THR A 274 20.71 8.29 -0.46
C THR A 274 21.28 8.70 -1.81
N PHE A 275 20.42 8.99 -2.79
CA PHE A 275 20.86 9.36 -4.15
C PHE A 275 21.12 10.86 -4.30
N ALA A 276 20.68 11.69 -3.36
CA ALA A 276 21.04 13.10 -3.25
C ALA A 276 22.35 13.33 -2.48
N ARG A 277 22.88 12.31 -1.77
CA ARG A 277 24.04 12.40 -0.87
C ARG A 277 23.92 13.58 0.11
N LYS A 278 22.70 13.79 0.63
CA LYS A 278 22.36 14.88 1.52
C LYS A 278 21.37 14.40 2.59
N PRO A 279 21.50 14.84 3.85
CA PRO A 279 20.51 14.54 4.88
C PRO A 279 19.10 14.94 4.46
N LEU A 280 18.10 14.19 4.93
CA LEU A 280 16.69 14.49 4.70
C LEU A 280 16.35 15.86 5.28
N PHE A 281 15.97 16.81 4.42
CA PHE A 281 15.61 18.15 4.85
C PHE A 281 14.35 18.11 5.72
N GLY A 282 14.41 18.79 6.89
CA GLY A 282 13.26 18.94 7.76
C GLY A 282 12.74 17.61 8.33
N TYR A 283 13.62 16.68 8.71
CA TYR A 283 13.21 15.37 9.26
C TYR A 283 12.20 15.51 10.41
N THR A 284 12.47 16.37 11.40
CA THR A 284 11.54 16.62 12.50
C THR A 284 10.16 17.12 12.01
N SER A 285 10.15 18.01 11.02
CA SER A 285 8.93 18.49 10.36
C SER A 285 8.19 17.34 9.65
N MET A 286 8.90 16.42 9.00
CA MET A 286 8.29 15.24 8.37
C MET A 286 7.67 14.28 9.38
N VAL A 287 8.31 14.06 10.53
CA VAL A 287 7.76 13.22 11.59
C VAL A 287 6.43 13.82 12.07
N TYR A 288 6.40 15.11 12.41
CA TYR A 288 5.16 15.77 12.84
C TYR A 288 4.08 15.79 11.75
N ALA A 289 4.46 16.02 10.49
CA ALA A 289 3.52 15.98 9.37
C ALA A 289 2.93 14.58 9.16
N THR A 290 3.72 13.53 9.34
CA THR A 290 3.25 12.13 9.21
C THR A 290 2.32 11.78 10.36
N SER A 291 2.65 12.18 11.59
CA SER A 291 1.82 11.98 12.78
C SER A 291 0.50 12.77 12.71
N SER A 292 0.52 14.00 12.21
CA SER A 292 -0.69 14.81 12.05
C SER A 292 -1.65 14.24 11.01
N ILE A 293 -1.14 13.69 9.89
CA ILE A 293 -1.96 12.93 8.93
C ILE A 293 -2.65 11.75 9.62
N GLY A 294 -1.92 11.01 10.46
CA GLY A 294 -2.49 9.91 11.24
C GLY A 294 -3.71 10.33 12.06
N VAL A 295 -3.60 11.43 12.82
CA VAL A 295 -4.71 11.94 13.64
C VAL A 295 -5.84 12.51 12.79
N LEU A 296 -5.52 13.38 11.82
CA LEU A 296 -6.52 14.06 11.01
C LEU A 296 -7.30 13.09 10.10
N SER A 297 -6.72 11.93 9.75
CA SER A 297 -7.38 10.93 8.91
C SER A 297 -8.73 10.46 9.46
N PHE A 298 -8.92 10.47 10.79
CA PHE A 298 -10.17 10.11 11.45
C PHE A 298 -11.24 11.23 11.42
N MET A 299 -10.90 12.43 10.95
CA MET A 299 -11.77 13.62 11.02
C MET A 299 -12.32 14.08 9.67
N VAL A 300 -12.04 13.34 8.59
CA VAL A 300 -12.30 13.81 7.21
C VAL A 300 -13.11 12.86 6.35
N TRP A 301 -13.52 11.70 6.88
CA TRP A 301 -14.08 10.60 6.08
C TRP A 301 -15.29 10.98 5.22
N ALA A 302 -16.13 11.88 5.72
CA ALA A 302 -17.39 12.23 5.07
C ALA A 302 -17.24 13.13 3.84
N HIS A 303 -16.02 13.54 3.44
CA HIS A 303 -15.84 14.14 2.12
C HIS A 303 -16.20 13.17 0.98
N HIS A 304 -16.23 11.86 1.25
CA HIS A 304 -16.70 10.88 0.27
C HIS A 304 -18.23 10.83 0.14
N MET A 305 -18.93 11.68 0.89
CA MET A 305 -20.38 11.67 1.07
C MET A 305 -21.03 13.02 0.76
N PHE A 306 -20.35 13.95 0.08
CA PHE A 306 -20.95 15.26 -0.22
C PHE A 306 -22.24 15.17 -1.06
N ALA A 307 -22.37 14.12 -1.88
CA ALA A 307 -23.57 13.87 -2.68
C ALA A 307 -24.70 13.13 -1.93
N THR A 308 -24.59 12.88 -0.62
CA THR A 308 -25.61 12.10 0.14
C THR A 308 -26.66 12.97 0.85
N GLY A 309 -26.73 14.27 0.56
CA GLY A 309 -27.71 15.17 1.18
C GLY A 309 -27.33 15.64 2.60
N MET A 310 -26.06 15.58 2.96
CA MET A 310 -25.54 16.07 4.25
C MET A 310 -25.85 17.56 4.47
N PRO A 311 -26.19 18.01 5.71
CA PRO A 311 -26.40 19.43 5.99
C PRO A 311 -25.18 20.29 5.64
N ALA A 312 -25.42 21.51 5.14
CA ALA A 312 -24.36 22.41 4.68
C ALA A 312 -23.26 22.66 5.73
N THR A 313 -23.63 22.82 7.01
CA THR A 313 -22.65 23.00 8.11
C THR A 313 -21.68 21.83 8.23
N ALA A 314 -22.16 20.60 8.08
CA ALA A 314 -21.32 19.42 8.12
C ALA A 314 -20.45 19.30 6.86
N GLN A 315 -21.00 19.63 5.68
CA GLN A 315 -20.19 19.68 4.45
C GLN A 315 -19.03 20.69 4.57
N LEU A 316 -19.28 21.88 5.10
CA LEU A 316 -18.25 22.90 5.32
C LEU A 316 -17.16 22.42 6.28
N PHE A 317 -17.53 21.73 7.37
CA PHE A 317 -16.55 21.14 8.28
C PHE A 317 -15.64 20.14 7.56
N PHE A 318 -16.21 19.16 6.86
CA PHE A 318 -15.43 18.13 6.18
C PHE A 318 -14.62 18.68 5.00
N MET A 319 -15.11 19.70 4.31
CA MET A 319 -14.37 20.43 3.28
C MET A 319 -13.09 21.06 3.86
N TYR A 320 -13.23 21.90 4.88
CA TYR A 320 -12.07 22.58 5.48
C TYR A 320 -11.11 21.61 6.17
N ALA A 321 -11.62 20.59 6.86
CA ALA A 321 -10.79 19.56 7.49
C ALA A 321 -9.99 18.77 6.43
N THR A 322 -10.59 18.46 5.28
CA THR A 322 -9.90 17.76 4.18
C THR A 322 -8.83 18.65 3.55
N MET A 323 -9.12 19.92 3.31
CA MET A 323 -8.12 20.89 2.82
C MET A 323 -6.94 21.02 3.79
N LEU A 324 -7.18 20.97 5.10
CA LEU A 324 -6.13 21.05 6.11
C LEU A 324 -5.15 19.87 6.01
N ILE A 325 -5.61 18.65 5.69
CA ILE A 325 -4.71 17.49 5.53
C ILE A 325 -3.78 17.62 4.32
N ALA A 326 -4.16 18.38 3.30
CA ALA A 326 -3.29 18.64 2.17
C ALA A 326 -2.01 19.39 2.59
N VAL A 327 -2.05 20.17 3.68
CA VAL A 327 -0.90 20.97 4.16
C VAL A 327 0.25 20.09 4.66
N PRO A 328 0.09 19.16 5.63
CA PRO A 328 1.15 18.24 6.02
C PRO A 328 1.74 17.44 4.85
N THR A 329 0.88 17.05 3.89
CA THR A 329 1.33 16.33 2.70
C THR A 329 2.19 17.23 1.78
N GLY A 330 1.78 18.48 1.57
CA GLY A 330 2.54 19.48 0.82
C GLY A 330 3.90 19.79 1.44
N VAL A 331 3.97 19.89 2.78
CA VAL A 331 5.24 20.06 3.51
C VAL A 331 6.21 18.91 3.21
N LYS A 332 5.73 17.67 3.13
CA LYS A 332 6.57 16.52 2.80
C LYS A 332 7.09 16.56 1.36
N VAL A 333 6.24 16.95 0.40
CA VAL A 333 6.66 17.18 -1.00
C VAL A 333 7.76 18.23 -1.07
N PHE A 334 7.58 19.36 -0.39
CA PHE A 334 8.59 20.41 -0.31
C PHE A 334 9.90 19.90 0.30
N ASN A 335 9.83 19.18 1.42
CA ASN A 335 11.01 18.65 2.09
C ASN A 335 11.80 17.67 1.20
N TRP A 336 11.13 16.82 0.39
CA TRP A 336 11.82 15.98 -0.58
C TRP A 336 12.51 16.79 -1.68
N ILE A 337 11.85 17.83 -2.22
CA ILE A 337 12.46 18.73 -3.21
C ILE A 337 13.67 19.46 -2.61
N ALA A 338 13.57 19.97 -1.38
CA ALA A 338 14.66 20.62 -0.67
C ALA A 338 15.82 19.66 -0.32
N THR A 339 15.53 18.37 -0.15
CA THR A 339 16.55 17.33 0.00
C THR A 339 17.32 17.11 -1.30
N MET A 340 16.65 17.15 -2.46
CA MET A 340 17.33 17.06 -3.76
C MET A 340 18.07 18.35 -4.13
N TRP A 341 17.57 19.51 -3.69
CA TRP A 341 18.18 20.82 -3.97
C TRP A 341 19.63 20.87 -3.46
N GLN A 342 20.57 21.23 -4.35
CA GLN A 342 22.01 21.27 -4.09
C GLN A 342 22.57 19.93 -3.56
N GLY A 343 21.88 18.82 -3.78
CA GLY A 343 22.43 17.49 -3.59
C GLY A 343 23.33 17.08 -4.75
N ALA A 344 24.27 16.18 -4.50
CA ALA A 344 25.01 15.51 -5.56
C ALA A 344 24.13 14.37 -6.09
N MET A 345 23.33 14.64 -7.12
CA MET A 345 22.30 13.72 -7.60
C MET A 345 22.86 12.62 -8.52
N SER A 346 22.34 11.40 -8.39
CA SER A 346 22.46 10.34 -9.40
C SER A 346 21.08 9.73 -9.68
N PHE A 347 20.92 9.17 -10.89
CA PHE A 347 19.61 8.77 -11.43
C PHE A 347 19.57 7.28 -11.78
N GLU A 348 19.90 6.46 -10.78
CA GLU A 348 19.62 5.03 -10.77
C GLU A 348 18.12 4.77 -10.68
N THR A 349 17.71 3.56 -11.05
CA THR A 349 16.30 3.17 -11.14
C THR A 349 15.45 3.50 -9.89
N PRO A 350 15.90 3.27 -8.64
CA PRO A 350 15.15 3.66 -7.45
C PRO A 350 14.88 5.15 -7.40
N MET A 351 15.89 5.98 -7.71
CA MET A 351 15.75 7.43 -7.68
C MET A 351 14.76 7.92 -8.74
N LEU A 352 14.80 7.33 -9.94
CA LEU A 352 13.84 7.63 -11.00
C LEU A 352 12.40 7.34 -10.54
N PHE A 353 12.13 6.17 -9.96
CA PHE A 353 10.81 5.83 -9.43
C PHE A 353 10.39 6.75 -8.27
N SER A 354 11.31 7.18 -7.40
CA SER A 354 11.02 8.16 -6.35
C SER A 354 10.66 9.55 -6.90
N ILE A 355 11.32 10.00 -7.97
CA ILE A 355 10.96 11.26 -8.65
C ILE A 355 9.61 11.12 -9.37
N GLY A 356 9.40 10.00 -10.07
CA GLY A 356 8.12 9.69 -10.72
C GLY A 356 6.97 9.68 -9.71
N PHE A 357 7.20 9.07 -8.54
CA PHE A 357 6.28 9.14 -7.40
C PHE A 357 5.97 10.61 -7.03
N ILE A 358 6.97 11.47 -6.80
CA ILE A 358 6.72 12.87 -6.43
C ILE A 358 5.85 13.57 -7.48
N LEU A 359 6.23 13.47 -8.76
CA LEU A 359 5.53 14.16 -9.84
C LEU A 359 4.07 13.72 -9.96
N LEU A 360 3.83 12.42 -10.04
CA LEU A 360 2.49 11.88 -10.24
C LEU A 360 1.63 12.03 -8.98
N PHE A 361 2.20 11.80 -7.81
CA PHE A 361 1.51 12.02 -6.55
C PHE A 361 1.13 13.49 -6.36
N THR A 362 1.96 14.45 -6.77
CA THR A 362 1.60 15.88 -6.75
C THR A 362 0.45 16.19 -7.71
N ILE A 363 0.45 15.66 -8.93
CA ILE A 363 -0.67 15.84 -9.88
C ILE A 363 -1.97 15.28 -9.27
N GLY A 364 -1.91 14.06 -8.71
CA GLY A 364 -3.05 13.47 -8.01
C GLY A 364 -3.49 14.26 -6.79
N GLY A 365 -2.55 14.78 -6.00
CA GLY A 365 -2.84 15.60 -4.83
C GLY A 365 -3.57 16.90 -5.20
N LEU A 366 -3.17 17.55 -6.30
CA LEU A 366 -3.83 18.74 -6.81
C LEU A 366 -5.28 18.46 -7.24
N SER A 367 -5.54 17.35 -7.93
CA SER A 367 -6.92 16.96 -8.26
C SER A 367 -7.73 16.56 -7.02
N GLY A 368 -7.07 16.08 -5.96
CA GLY A 368 -7.70 15.80 -4.66
C GLY A 368 -8.15 17.05 -3.92
N ILE A 369 -7.37 18.13 -3.99
CA ILE A 369 -7.77 19.43 -3.45
C ILE A 369 -9.02 19.93 -4.18
N THR A 370 -9.12 19.74 -5.50
CA THR A 370 -10.34 20.05 -6.26
C THR A 370 -11.55 19.26 -5.75
N LEU A 371 -11.40 17.96 -5.51
CA LEU A 371 -12.46 17.10 -4.97
C LEU A 371 -12.79 17.39 -3.49
N SER A 372 -11.89 18.03 -2.74
CA SER A 372 -12.19 18.44 -1.36
C SER A 372 -13.23 19.57 -1.29
N VAL A 373 -13.41 20.33 -2.37
CA VAL A 373 -14.37 21.43 -2.45
C VAL A 373 -15.77 20.87 -2.70
N ALA A 374 -16.63 20.88 -1.69
CA ALA A 374 -17.97 20.26 -1.77
C ALA A 374 -18.79 20.74 -2.99
N ALA A 375 -18.76 22.04 -3.30
CA ALA A 375 -19.47 22.60 -4.45
C ALA A 375 -18.99 22.07 -5.81
N VAL A 376 -17.70 21.68 -5.90
CA VAL A 376 -17.13 21.08 -7.11
C VAL A 376 -17.34 19.57 -7.11
N ASP A 377 -17.19 18.92 -5.96
CA ASP A 377 -17.39 17.47 -5.83
C ASP A 377 -18.79 17.07 -6.29
N ILE A 378 -19.84 17.83 -5.97
CA ILE A 378 -21.21 17.52 -6.43
C ILE A 378 -21.27 17.23 -7.96
N GLN A 379 -20.50 17.94 -8.78
CA GLN A 379 -20.44 17.73 -10.23
C GLN A 379 -19.51 16.57 -10.63
N LEU A 380 -18.41 16.37 -9.89
CA LEU A 380 -17.39 15.37 -10.21
C LEU A 380 -17.62 14.04 -9.50
N HIS A 381 -18.57 13.98 -8.57
CA HIS A 381 -18.82 12.87 -7.67
C HIS A 381 -19.10 11.61 -8.48
N ALA A 382 -18.42 10.51 -8.11
CA ALA A 382 -18.54 9.24 -8.81
C ALA A 382 -18.31 9.29 -10.34
N SER A 383 -17.61 10.30 -10.85
CA SER A 383 -17.17 10.35 -12.26
C SER A 383 -15.79 9.69 -12.45
N TYR A 384 -15.35 9.61 -13.70
CA TYR A 384 -13.98 9.23 -14.04
C TYR A 384 -12.91 10.19 -13.49
N TYR A 385 -13.28 11.40 -13.07
CA TYR A 385 -12.34 12.34 -12.43
C TYR A 385 -11.85 11.76 -11.09
N VAL A 386 -12.76 11.23 -10.29
CA VAL A 386 -12.43 10.57 -9.01
C VAL A 386 -11.60 9.31 -9.26
N VAL A 387 -11.91 8.55 -10.31
CA VAL A 387 -11.11 7.38 -10.71
C VAL A 387 -9.69 7.80 -11.06
N ALA A 388 -9.52 8.83 -11.88
CA ALA A 388 -8.22 9.36 -12.29
C ALA A 388 -7.42 9.87 -11.08
N HIS A 389 -8.02 10.74 -10.27
CA HIS A 389 -7.44 11.26 -9.03
C HIS A 389 -6.91 10.13 -8.16
N PHE A 390 -7.77 9.15 -7.86
CA PHE A 390 -7.42 8.06 -6.96
C PHE A 390 -6.31 7.16 -7.54
N HIS A 391 -6.27 6.92 -8.85
CA HIS A 391 -5.18 6.15 -9.45
C HIS A 391 -3.86 6.93 -9.47
N TYR A 392 -3.88 8.26 -9.68
CA TYR A 392 -2.67 9.09 -9.51
C TYR A 392 -2.15 9.05 -8.08
N VAL A 393 -3.02 9.14 -7.07
CA VAL A 393 -2.58 9.12 -5.68
C VAL A 393 -2.22 7.73 -5.20
N LEU A 394 -2.99 6.69 -5.51
CA LEU A 394 -2.78 5.34 -5.01
C LEU A 394 -1.83 4.52 -5.87
N VAL A 395 -2.03 4.45 -7.19
CA VAL A 395 -1.13 3.64 -8.04
C VAL A 395 0.21 4.35 -8.16
N ALA A 396 0.24 5.63 -8.50
CA ALA A 396 1.52 6.32 -8.54
C ALA A 396 2.13 6.52 -7.14
N GLY A 397 1.30 6.76 -6.12
CA GLY A 397 1.79 6.89 -4.75
C GLY A 397 2.37 5.59 -4.18
N ALA A 398 1.60 4.50 -4.22
CA ALA A 398 2.01 3.22 -3.65
C ALA A 398 2.91 2.42 -4.59
N LEU A 399 2.49 2.16 -5.83
CA LEU A 399 3.18 1.23 -6.73
C LEU A 399 4.56 1.73 -7.17
N PHE A 400 4.70 3.01 -7.53
CA PHE A 400 6.03 3.55 -7.90
C PHE A 400 6.98 3.55 -6.71
N SER A 401 6.48 3.85 -5.50
CA SER A 401 7.30 3.74 -4.29
C SER A 401 7.71 2.29 -4.00
N LEU A 402 6.84 1.31 -4.25
CA LEU A 402 7.17 -0.11 -4.12
C LEU A 402 8.20 -0.56 -5.15
N PHE A 403 8.13 -0.09 -6.40
CA PHE A 403 9.19 -0.33 -7.37
C PHE A 403 10.51 0.32 -6.95
N SER A 404 10.46 1.56 -6.45
CA SER A 404 11.63 2.22 -5.86
C SER A 404 12.24 1.39 -4.74
N ALA A 405 11.42 0.93 -3.79
CA ALA A 405 11.81 0.06 -2.69
C ALA A 405 12.47 -1.23 -3.16
N ILE A 406 11.80 -1.95 -4.08
CA ILE A 406 12.31 -3.23 -4.57
C ILE A 406 13.65 -3.00 -5.25
N TYR A 407 13.78 -2.07 -6.19
CA TYR A 407 15.08 -1.81 -6.82
C TYR A 407 16.14 -1.34 -5.82
N TYR A 408 15.77 -0.54 -4.81
CA TYR A 408 16.70 -0.03 -3.81
C TYR A 408 17.26 -1.13 -2.91
N TRP A 409 16.39 -2.01 -2.39
CA TRP A 409 16.78 -3.07 -1.46
C TRP A 409 16.99 -4.44 -2.13
N PHE A 410 16.76 -4.58 -3.44
CA PHE A 410 17.00 -5.83 -4.18
C PHE A 410 18.42 -6.38 -3.98
N PRO A 411 19.49 -5.56 -4.01
CA PRO A 411 20.84 -6.03 -3.68
C PRO A 411 20.92 -6.65 -2.29
N LYS A 412 20.36 -5.99 -1.26
CA LYS A 412 20.38 -6.48 0.12
C LYS A 412 19.59 -7.78 0.30
N MET A 413 18.43 -7.90 -0.35
CA MET A 413 17.55 -9.07 -0.28
C MET A 413 18.13 -10.28 -1.03
N SER A 414 18.76 -10.07 -2.19
CA SER A 414 19.17 -11.15 -3.10
C SER A 414 20.66 -11.43 -3.18
N GLY A 415 21.51 -10.48 -2.76
CA GLY A 415 22.96 -10.55 -2.94
C GLY A 415 23.43 -10.16 -4.35
N ARG A 416 22.53 -9.68 -5.22
CA ARG A 416 22.80 -9.40 -6.64
C ARG A 416 22.26 -8.05 -7.07
N MET A 417 22.95 -7.42 -8.00
CA MET A 417 22.47 -6.20 -8.65
C MET A 417 21.45 -6.54 -9.73
N TYR A 418 20.41 -5.71 -9.83
CA TYR A 418 19.48 -5.75 -10.95
C TYR A 418 20.12 -5.16 -12.22
N HIS A 419 19.52 -5.43 -13.38
CA HIS A 419 19.99 -4.83 -14.63
C HIS A 419 19.46 -3.41 -14.77
N GLU A 420 20.35 -2.41 -14.65
CA GLU A 420 19.99 -0.99 -14.67
C GLU A 420 19.24 -0.57 -15.94
N GLY A 421 19.68 -1.02 -17.12
CA GLY A 421 19.00 -0.69 -18.38
C GLY A 421 17.56 -1.19 -18.46
N LEU A 422 17.26 -2.34 -17.85
CA LEU A 422 15.90 -2.89 -17.79
C LEU A 422 15.08 -2.17 -16.72
N GLY A 423 15.72 -1.76 -15.62
CA GLY A 423 15.11 -0.93 -14.58
C GLY A 423 14.67 0.43 -15.12
N LYS A 424 15.53 1.10 -15.88
CA LYS A 424 15.22 2.37 -16.56
C LYS A 424 14.15 2.21 -17.64
N LEU A 425 14.21 1.12 -18.41
CA LEU A 425 13.14 0.79 -19.37
C LEU A 425 11.81 0.62 -18.65
N HIS A 426 11.77 -0.17 -17.57
CA HIS A 426 10.58 -0.35 -16.76
C HIS A 426 10.06 0.99 -16.22
N PHE A 427 10.94 1.86 -15.70
CA PHE A 427 10.57 3.19 -15.24
C PHE A 427 9.91 4.03 -16.33
N TRP A 428 10.59 4.26 -17.46
CA TRP A 428 10.08 5.15 -18.51
C TRP A 428 8.82 4.60 -19.15
N TRP A 429 8.76 3.28 -19.35
CA TRP A 429 7.57 2.60 -19.84
C TRP A 429 6.38 2.79 -18.90
N SER A 430 6.57 2.51 -17.60
CA SER A 430 5.53 2.71 -16.59
C SER A 430 5.11 4.17 -16.48
N MET A 431 6.07 5.11 -16.46
CA MET A 431 5.79 6.55 -16.36
C MET A 431 4.94 7.07 -17.52
N ILE A 432 5.29 6.73 -18.75
CA ILE A 432 4.56 7.20 -19.94
C ILE A 432 3.15 6.59 -19.98
N TRP A 433 3.06 5.26 -19.95
CA TRP A 433 1.79 4.58 -20.16
C TRP A 433 0.83 4.73 -18.99
N PHE A 434 1.33 4.97 -17.78
CA PHE A 434 0.51 5.40 -16.65
C PHE A 434 -0.25 6.69 -16.97
N ASN A 435 0.47 7.72 -17.44
CA ASN A 435 -0.17 9.00 -17.79
C ASN A 435 -1.12 8.85 -18.99
N VAL A 436 -0.74 8.10 -20.02
CA VAL A 436 -1.63 7.82 -21.16
C VAL A 436 -2.91 7.11 -20.72
N THR A 437 -2.84 6.27 -19.68
CA THR A 437 -4.02 5.60 -19.10
C THR A 437 -4.91 6.58 -18.34
N PHE A 438 -4.35 7.25 -17.32
CA PHE A 438 -5.15 7.91 -16.29
C PHE A 438 -5.31 9.40 -16.50
N PHE A 439 -4.40 10.09 -17.21
CA PHE A 439 -4.54 11.51 -17.47
C PHE A 439 -5.81 11.82 -18.29
N PRO A 440 -6.12 11.07 -19.39
CA PRO A 440 -7.36 11.26 -20.15
C PRO A 440 -8.63 11.08 -19.32
N MET A 441 -8.58 10.27 -18.26
CA MET A 441 -9.74 10.03 -17.40
C MET A 441 -10.19 11.27 -16.63
N HIS A 442 -9.30 12.24 -16.37
CA HIS A 442 -9.71 13.54 -15.82
C HIS A 442 -10.65 14.27 -16.78
N PHE A 443 -10.36 14.26 -18.09
CA PHE A 443 -11.21 14.88 -19.10
C PHE A 443 -12.53 14.11 -19.29
N LEU A 444 -12.50 12.77 -19.23
CA LEU A 444 -13.72 11.96 -19.21
C LEU A 444 -14.64 12.36 -18.04
N GLY A 445 -14.06 12.52 -16.84
CA GLY A 445 -14.80 12.94 -15.66
C GLY A 445 -15.34 14.36 -15.76
N LEU A 446 -14.54 15.31 -16.24
CA LEU A 446 -14.98 16.70 -16.48
C LEU A 446 -16.11 16.78 -17.51
N ALA A 447 -16.10 15.90 -18.51
CA ALA A 447 -17.17 15.78 -19.49
C ALA A 447 -18.41 15.02 -18.96
N GLY A 448 -18.40 14.60 -17.69
CA GLY A 448 -19.54 13.97 -17.02
C GLY A 448 -19.65 12.46 -17.17
N MET A 449 -18.58 11.74 -17.56
CA MET A 449 -18.61 10.29 -17.64
C MET A 449 -18.65 9.66 -16.24
N PRO A 450 -19.73 8.96 -15.85
CA PRO A 450 -19.82 8.26 -14.56
C PRO A 450 -18.92 7.02 -14.53
N ARG A 451 -18.42 6.65 -13.34
CA ARG A 451 -17.70 5.39 -13.12
C ARG A 451 -18.66 4.21 -13.03
N ARG A 452 -18.12 2.98 -13.20
CA ARG A 452 -18.86 1.70 -13.05
C ARG A 452 -20.03 1.53 -14.05
N ILE A 453 -19.94 2.12 -15.23
CA ILE A 453 -20.89 1.87 -16.31
C ILE A 453 -20.19 1.03 -17.41
N PRO A 454 -20.75 -0.11 -17.83
CA PRO A 454 -20.14 -1.00 -18.81
C PRO A 454 -20.23 -0.51 -20.27
N ASP A 455 -21.15 0.43 -20.55
CA ASP A 455 -21.33 1.04 -21.88
C ASP A 455 -21.44 2.57 -21.75
N TYR A 456 -21.06 3.32 -22.79
CA TYR A 456 -20.97 4.78 -22.75
C TYR A 456 -21.33 5.45 -24.08
N ALA A 457 -21.72 6.73 -24.00
CA ALA A 457 -22.08 7.54 -25.17
C ALA A 457 -20.89 7.87 -26.08
N LEU A 458 -21.13 8.02 -27.38
CA LEU A 458 -20.10 8.23 -28.41
C LEU A 458 -19.09 9.35 -28.08
N GLN A 459 -19.53 10.42 -27.41
CA GLN A 459 -18.70 11.56 -27.02
C GLN A 459 -17.49 11.19 -26.13
N PHE A 460 -17.54 10.05 -25.42
CA PHE A 460 -16.47 9.59 -24.53
C PHE A 460 -15.48 8.62 -25.20
N THR A 461 -15.69 8.30 -26.49
CA THR A 461 -14.97 7.21 -27.17
C THR A 461 -13.47 7.44 -27.28
N GLU A 462 -13.05 8.63 -27.72
CA GLU A 462 -11.64 8.89 -28.01
C GLU A 462 -10.76 8.77 -26.77
N PHE A 463 -11.14 9.41 -25.67
CA PHE A 463 -10.38 9.29 -24.42
C PHE A 463 -10.46 7.89 -23.81
N ASN A 464 -11.56 7.15 -23.99
CA ASN A 464 -11.61 5.75 -23.54
C ASN A 464 -10.67 4.85 -24.34
N ARG A 465 -10.57 5.01 -25.67
CA ARG A 465 -9.61 4.30 -26.51
C ARG A 465 -8.17 4.57 -26.09
N ILE A 466 -7.82 5.84 -25.90
CA ILE A 466 -6.49 6.24 -25.44
C ILE A 466 -6.19 5.62 -24.07
N ALA A 467 -7.11 5.75 -23.12
CA ALA A 467 -6.95 5.19 -21.78
C ALA A 467 -6.81 3.66 -21.81
N SER A 468 -7.56 2.97 -22.67
CA SER A 468 -7.48 1.52 -22.80
C SER A 468 -6.16 1.06 -23.43
N VAL A 469 -5.68 1.71 -24.50
CA VAL A 469 -4.35 1.42 -25.08
C VAL A 469 -3.26 1.67 -24.04
N GLY A 470 -3.35 2.79 -23.32
CA GLY A 470 -2.47 3.11 -22.20
C GLY A 470 -2.45 2.00 -21.15
N ALA A 471 -3.63 1.50 -20.76
CA ALA A 471 -3.73 0.48 -19.70
C ALA A 471 -3.07 -0.84 -20.11
N PHE A 472 -3.30 -1.31 -21.33
CA PHE A 472 -2.66 -2.53 -21.85
C PHE A 472 -1.14 -2.38 -21.88
N LEU A 473 -0.64 -1.25 -22.39
CA LEU A 473 0.80 -1.01 -22.46
C LEU A 473 1.39 -0.85 -21.06
N PHE A 474 0.74 -0.15 -20.14
CA PHE A 474 1.15 -0.06 -18.74
C PHE A 474 1.23 -1.44 -18.08
N GLY A 475 0.24 -2.31 -18.32
CA GLY A 475 0.22 -3.70 -17.84
C GLY A 475 1.40 -4.53 -18.36
N LEU A 476 1.74 -4.40 -19.65
CA LEU A 476 2.90 -5.09 -20.23
C LEU A 476 4.23 -4.63 -19.62
N GLY A 477 4.32 -3.37 -19.18
CA GLY A 477 5.49 -2.85 -18.47
C GLY A 477 5.83 -3.65 -17.21
N GLN A 478 4.83 -4.25 -16.57
CA GLN A 478 5.01 -5.03 -15.33
C GLN A 478 5.69 -6.37 -15.60
N LEU A 479 5.63 -6.87 -16.84
CA LEU A 479 6.38 -8.06 -17.26
C LEU A 479 7.87 -7.74 -17.43
N ILE A 480 8.22 -6.50 -17.82
CA ILE A 480 9.62 -6.04 -17.88
C ILE A 480 10.22 -6.06 -16.48
N PHE A 481 9.47 -5.59 -15.48
CA PHE A 481 9.85 -5.68 -14.07
C PHE A 481 10.09 -7.12 -13.63
N LEU A 482 9.10 -8.01 -13.82
CA LEU A 482 9.23 -9.41 -13.45
C LEU A 482 10.44 -10.07 -14.10
N PHE A 483 10.61 -9.85 -15.40
CA PHE A 483 11.76 -10.37 -16.15
C PHE A 483 13.08 -9.87 -15.56
N ASN A 484 13.20 -8.57 -15.26
CA ASN A 484 14.42 -8.00 -14.68
C ASN A 484 14.75 -8.65 -13.32
N ILE A 485 13.75 -8.80 -12.44
CA ILE A 485 13.93 -9.43 -11.13
C ILE A 485 14.38 -10.89 -11.28
N LEU A 486 13.66 -11.71 -12.06
CA LEU A 486 13.98 -13.12 -12.26
C LEU A 486 15.34 -13.33 -12.93
N TYR A 487 15.63 -12.55 -13.98
CA TYR A 487 16.92 -12.58 -14.66
C TYR A 487 18.05 -12.22 -13.71
N SER A 488 17.88 -11.16 -12.92
CA SER A 488 18.91 -10.65 -12.02
C SER A 488 19.16 -11.57 -10.82
N LEU A 489 18.14 -12.28 -10.32
CA LEU A 489 18.32 -13.30 -9.29
C LEU A 489 19.28 -14.42 -9.74
N ARG A 490 19.24 -14.78 -11.02
CA ARG A 490 20.05 -15.88 -11.57
C ARG A 490 21.37 -15.42 -12.18
N TYR A 491 21.37 -14.29 -12.89
CA TYR A 491 22.49 -13.84 -13.73
C TYR A 491 23.02 -12.45 -13.35
N GLY A 492 22.41 -11.76 -12.38
CA GLY A 492 22.86 -10.43 -11.93
C GLY A 492 24.29 -10.47 -11.38
N LYS A 493 25.03 -9.36 -11.49
CA LYS A 493 26.36 -9.26 -10.88
C LYS A 493 26.23 -9.36 -9.36
N LYS A 494 27.23 -9.95 -8.68
CA LYS A 494 27.25 -9.96 -7.21
C LYS A 494 27.22 -8.52 -6.71
N ALA A 495 26.32 -8.24 -5.76
CA ALA A 495 26.22 -6.91 -5.17
C ALA A 495 27.33 -6.72 -4.12
N PRO A 496 27.93 -5.51 -4.03
CA PRO A 496 28.72 -5.14 -2.87
C PRO A 496 27.82 -5.00 -1.62
N ASP A 497 28.41 -5.00 -0.43
CA ASP A 497 27.67 -4.85 0.83
C ASP A 497 26.89 -3.53 0.91
N LYS A 498 27.52 -2.47 0.38
CA LYS A 498 26.99 -1.10 0.28
C LYS A 498 27.03 -0.61 -1.18
N PRO A 499 26.01 -0.94 -1.99
CA PRO A 499 25.97 -0.60 -3.42
C PRO A 499 25.69 0.88 -3.70
N TRP A 500 25.20 1.63 -2.72
CA TRP A 500 24.84 3.04 -2.87
C TRP A 500 25.71 3.89 -1.94
N GLU A 501 26.35 4.93 -2.47
CA GLU A 501 27.29 5.77 -1.72
C GLU A 501 26.64 6.47 -0.52
N GLY A 502 25.41 6.99 -0.69
CA GLY A 502 24.68 7.70 0.36
C GLY A 502 23.89 6.81 1.32
N ALA A 503 23.99 5.48 1.22
CA ALA A 503 23.22 4.55 2.04
C ALA A 503 23.84 4.41 3.43
N ASN A 504 23.42 5.25 4.38
CA ASN A 504 24.04 5.40 5.70
C ASN A 504 23.16 4.94 6.87
N THR A 505 22.10 4.18 6.60
CA THR A 505 21.23 3.57 7.61
C THR A 505 21.69 2.15 7.94
N LEU A 506 21.23 1.62 9.08
CA LEU A 506 21.75 0.40 9.68
C LEU A 506 21.70 -0.84 8.77
N GLU A 507 20.69 -0.97 7.90
CA GLU A 507 20.57 -2.15 7.05
C GLU A 507 21.72 -2.27 6.04
N TRP A 508 22.44 -1.17 5.77
CA TRP A 508 23.57 -1.13 4.86
C TRP A 508 24.92 -1.37 5.53
N GLU A 509 24.97 -1.45 6.86
CA GLU A 509 26.15 -1.87 7.63
C GLU A 509 26.22 -3.41 7.74
N LEU A 510 25.14 -4.11 7.38
CA LEU A 510 25.10 -5.58 7.32
C LEU A 510 25.67 -6.13 6.00
N PRO A 511 26.16 -7.39 5.96
CA PRO A 511 26.56 -8.05 4.72
C PRO A 511 25.45 -8.15 3.66
N THR A 512 25.84 -8.32 2.40
CA THR A 512 24.95 -8.55 1.25
C THR A 512 25.23 -9.91 0.60
N PRO A 513 24.24 -10.82 0.51
CA PRO A 513 22.86 -10.69 1.02
C PRO A 513 22.80 -10.67 2.54
N ALA A 514 21.72 -10.11 3.09
CA ALA A 514 21.51 -10.09 4.53
C ALA A 514 21.57 -11.51 5.13
N PRO A 515 22.33 -11.73 6.23
CA PRO A 515 22.39 -13.02 6.92
C PRO A 515 21.02 -13.50 7.37
N TYR A 516 20.82 -14.82 7.52
CA TYR A 516 19.52 -15.37 7.95
C TYR A 516 19.12 -14.84 9.34
N HIS A 517 20.02 -14.87 10.32
CA HIS A 517 19.91 -14.11 11.56
C HIS A 517 20.85 -12.91 11.48
N SER A 518 20.29 -11.70 11.49
CA SER A 518 21.07 -10.47 11.26
C SER A 518 21.75 -9.95 12.52
N PHE A 519 21.08 -10.11 13.67
CA PHE A 519 21.59 -9.69 14.97
C PHE A 519 21.30 -10.82 15.96
N GLU A 520 22.30 -11.24 16.74
CA GLU A 520 22.10 -12.08 17.91
C GLU A 520 21.89 -11.21 19.16
N GLU A 521 22.71 -10.16 19.29
CA GLU A 521 22.53 -9.06 20.23
C GLU A 521 22.34 -7.74 19.48
N ALA A 522 21.55 -6.82 20.04
CA ALA A 522 21.31 -5.53 19.40
C ALA A 522 22.63 -4.72 19.34
N PRO A 523 22.95 -4.04 18.23
CA PRO A 523 24.15 -3.20 18.20
C PRO A 523 23.99 -1.96 19.10
N ARG A 524 25.09 -1.44 19.65
CA ARG A 524 25.10 -0.09 20.24
C ARG A 524 25.37 0.92 19.13
N LEU A 525 24.49 1.90 19.00
CA LEU A 525 24.53 2.86 17.90
C LEU A 525 24.57 4.29 18.43
N GLU A 526 25.36 5.13 17.77
CA GLU A 526 25.08 6.56 17.75
C GLU A 526 24.36 6.89 16.45
N THR A 527 23.12 7.37 16.58
CA THR A 527 22.25 7.65 15.44
C THR A 527 21.98 9.15 15.30
N GLY A 528 22.02 9.64 14.06
CA GLY A 528 21.53 10.95 13.65
C GLY A 528 20.05 10.92 13.30
N GLU A 529 19.56 12.00 12.69
CA GLU A 529 18.18 12.05 12.16
C GLU A 529 17.99 11.01 11.05
N ASN A 530 16.74 10.57 10.85
CA ASN A 530 16.36 9.58 9.82
C ASN A 530 17.13 8.24 9.88
N GLY A 531 17.62 7.85 11.05
CA GLY A 531 18.32 6.58 11.27
C GLY A 531 19.72 6.51 10.68
N VAL A 532 20.31 7.65 10.33
CA VAL A 532 21.71 7.73 9.87
C VAL A 532 22.64 7.23 10.98
N ILE A 533 23.52 6.30 10.64
CA ILE A 533 24.51 5.74 11.57
C ILE A 533 25.74 6.64 11.62
N LEU A 534 26.05 7.15 12.81
CA LEU A 534 27.26 7.95 13.10
C LEU A 534 28.37 7.06 13.69
N SER A 535 28.01 6.08 14.50
CA SER A 535 28.92 5.04 14.98
C SER A 535 28.18 3.70 15.23
N TYR A 536 28.91 2.59 15.09
CA TYR A 536 28.41 1.22 15.19
C TYR A 536 29.36 0.38 16.06
N GLN A 537 28.82 -0.31 17.07
CA GLN A 537 29.52 -1.31 17.89
C GLN A 537 28.63 -2.55 18.11
N GLU A 538 29.18 -3.75 17.95
CA GLU A 538 28.48 -5.00 18.26
C GLU A 538 28.31 -5.18 19.80
N GLY A 539 27.22 -5.84 20.25
CA GLY A 539 27.05 -6.28 21.66
C GLY A 539 26.33 -5.31 22.63
N GLY A 540 25.21 -4.72 22.22
CA GLY A 540 24.33 -3.86 23.04
C GLY A 540 23.14 -4.59 23.67
N LYS A 541 22.79 -4.23 24.91
CA LYS A 541 21.55 -4.69 25.58
C LYS A 541 20.40 -3.74 25.26
N HIS A 542 19.26 -4.24 24.78
CA HIS A 542 18.06 -3.44 24.46
C HIS A 542 17.69 -2.44 25.57
N THR A 543 17.31 -1.22 25.18
CA THR A 543 16.76 -0.21 26.10
C THR A 543 15.25 -0.46 26.26
N HIS A 544 14.80 -0.71 27.48
CA HIS A 544 13.39 -0.91 27.85
C HIS A 544 12.56 0.36 27.75
#